data_AF-A0A937BM35-F1
#
_entry.id   AF-A0A937BM35-F1
#
_cell.length_a   1.000
_cell.length_b   1.000
_cell.length_c   1.000
_cell.angle_alpha   90.00
_cell.angle_beta   90.00
_cell.angle_gamma   90.00
#
_symmetry.space_group_name_H-M   'P 1'
#
loop_
_entity.id
_entity.type
_entity.pdbx_description
1 polymer ?
#
loop_
_entity_poly.entity_id
_entity_poly.type
_entity_poly.pdbx_seq_one_letter_code
_entity_poly.pdbx_strand_id
1 'polypeptide(L)'
;MRQARAGITGLSPTDKVAKALLVETRMNGNADFPTPTPTLVELKNGREALETAITEAAGGDHAKVFARQKAEAAVDDLLVRMALYVSNTAAGDELKILSTGFELRKQPEPIGPLHAPTDFEARTGALPGSIDLRCKPVKVLTTTSSS
;
A
#
# COMPACT_ATOMS: atom_id res chain seq x y z
N MET A 1 0.95 7.48 13.97
CA MET A 1 2.13 6.59 13.95
C MET A 1 2.55 6.40 12.50
N ARG A 2 3.83 6.60 12.17
CA ARG A 2 4.36 6.35 10.82
C ARG A 2 4.50 4.83 10.63
N GLN A 3 4.01 4.32 9.49
CA GLN A 3 4.01 2.89 9.17
C GLN A 3 4.85 2.65 7.93
N ALA A 4 5.51 1.49 7.86
CA ALA A 4 6.14 1.00 6.65
C ALA A 4 5.07 0.60 5.62
N ARG A 5 5.31 0.95 4.36
CA ARG A 5 4.49 0.61 3.20
C ARG A 5 5.20 -0.51 2.43
N ALA A 6 4.51 -1.64 2.27
CA ALA A 6 5.00 -2.76 1.47
C ALA A 6 5.22 -2.37 -0.01
N GLY A 7 4.42 -1.43 -0.54
CA GLY A 7 4.63 -0.84 -1.87
C GLY A 7 4.26 -1.76 -3.04
N ILE A 8 3.68 -2.93 -2.76
CA ILE A 8 3.37 -4.02 -3.70
C ILE A 8 2.18 -3.79 -4.65
N THR A 9 1.38 -2.74 -4.42
CA THR A 9 0.15 -2.47 -5.19
C THR A 9 0.47 -1.96 -6.59
N GLY A 10 0.14 -2.73 -7.63
CA GLY A 10 0.33 -2.36 -9.04
C GLY A 10 1.71 -2.71 -9.62
N LEU A 11 2.57 -3.38 -8.87
CA LEU A 11 3.86 -3.88 -9.35
C LEU A 11 3.69 -5.17 -10.15
N SER A 12 4.52 -5.36 -11.18
CA SER A 12 4.54 -6.63 -11.91
C SER A 12 5.11 -7.75 -11.03
N PRO A 13 4.82 -9.03 -11.33
CA PRO A 13 5.39 -10.16 -10.59
C PRO A 13 6.92 -10.12 -10.51
N THR A 14 7.59 -9.68 -11.58
CA THR A 14 9.04 -9.51 -11.64
C THR A 14 9.52 -8.36 -10.74
N ASP A 15 8.78 -7.25 -10.67
CA ASP A 15 9.14 -6.15 -9.78
C ASP A 15 8.93 -6.51 -8.30
N LYS A 16 7.94 -7.36 -8.00
CA LYS A 16 7.73 -7.90 -6.65
C LYS A 16 8.91 -8.76 -6.20
N VAL A 17 9.47 -9.57 -7.10
CA VAL A 17 10.71 -10.33 -6.87
C VAL A 17 11.88 -9.39 -6.56
N ALA A 18 12.07 -8.34 -7.38
CA ALA A 18 13.14 -7.37 -7.16
C ALA A 18 12.99 -6.62 -5.83
N LYS A 19 11.75 -6.27 -5.44
CA LYS A 19 11.44 -5.65 -4.15
C LYS A 19 11.75 -6.60 -2.99
N ALA A 20 11.38 -7.88 -3.08
CA ALA A 20 11.70 -8.87 -2.07
C ALA A 20 13.22 -9.00 -1.88
N LEU A 21 13.99 -9.06 -2.97
CA LEU A 21 15.45 -9.11 -2.93
C LEU A 21 16.08 -7.86 -2.29
N LEU A 22 15.53 -6.68 -2.59
CA LEU A 22 15.96 -5.43 -1.96
C LEU A 22 15.74 -5.47 -0.43
N VAL A 23 14.56 -5.92 0.00
CA VAL A 23 14.22 -6.03 1.43
C VAL A 23 15.11 -7.07 2.10
N GLU A 24 15.33 -8.24 1.49
CA GLU A 24 16.26 -9.26 1.98
C GLU A 24 17.66 -8.68 2.21
N THR A 25 18.19 -7.96 1.22
CA THR A 25 19.54 -7.37 1.28
C THR A 25 19.65 -6.31 2.37
N ARG A 26 18.62 -5.47 2.52
CA ARG A 26 18.59 -4.36 3.49
C ARG A 26 18.32 -4.81 4.92
N MET A 27 17.62 -5.92 5.10
CA MET A 27 17.41 -6.53 6.40
C MET A 27 18.56 -7.45 6.82
N ASN A 28 19.32 -8.00 5.87
CA ASN A 28 20.48 -8.83 6.17
C ASN A 28 21.58 -7.97 6.83
N GLY A 29 21.85 -8.25 8.11
CA GLY A 29 22.84 -7.50 8.90
C GLY A 29 22.30 -6.23 9.56
N ASN A 30 20.99 -6.00 9.56
CA ASN A 30 20.42 -4.85 10.26
C ASN A 30 20.28 -5.13 11.77
N ALA A 31 21.08 -4.43 12.58
CA ALA A 31 21.10 -4.59 14.04
C ALA A 31 19.79 -4.15 14.72
N ASP A 32 19.01 -3.28 14.08
CA ASP A 32 17.72 -2.81 14.60
C ASP A 32 16.62 -3.89 14.55
N PHE A 33 16.80 -4.94 13.74
CA PHE A 33 15.83 -6.02 13.55
C PHE A 33 16.49 -7.40 13.77
N PRO A 34 16.83 -7.74 15.03
CA PRO A 34 17.55 -8.99 15.34
C PRO A 34 16.70 -10.24 15.13
N THR A 35 15.35 -10.13 15.14
CA THR A 35 14.41 -11.26 15.02
C THR A 35 13.32 -10.99 13.98
N PRO A 36 13.68 -10.93 12.69
CA PRO A 36 12.71 -10.65 11.64
C PRO A 36 11.60 -11.71 11.64
N THR A 37 10.36 -11.25 11.77
CA THR A 37 9.16 -12.08 11.69
C THR A 37 8.30 -11.52 10.56
N PRO A 38 8.13 -12.19 9.40
CA PRO A 38 8.59 -13.53 8.98
C PRO A 38 10.11 -13.64 8.78
N THR A 39 10.63 -14.86 8.71
CA THR A 39 12.08 -15.09 8.56
C THR A 39 12.56 -14.71 7.16
N LEU A 40 13.83 -14.27 7.05
CA LEU A 40 14.45 -14.01 5.73
C LEU A 40 14.47 -15.25 4.83
N VAL A 41 14.49 -16.45 5.43
CA VAL A 41 14.41 -17.72 4.72
C VAL A 41 13.04 -17.93 4.08
N GLU A 42 11.95 -17.63 4.79
CA GLU A 42 10.59 -17.72 4.23
C GLU A 42 10.38 -16.73 3.08
N LEU A 43 10.88 -15.50 3.21
CA LEU A 43 10.80 -14.50 2.14
C LEU A 43 11.58 -14.95 0.90
N LYS A 44 12.80 -15.48 1.10
CA LYS A 44 13.64 -16.04 0.03
C LYS A 44 12.97 -17.21 -0.69
N ASN A 45 12.41 -18.16 0.06
CA ASN A 45 11.70 -19.30 -0.50
C ASN A 45 10.46 -18.85 -1.29
N GLY A 46 9.71 -17.86 -0.79
CA GLY A 46 8.58 -17.27 -1.50
C GLY A 46 8.98 -16.58 -2.80
N ARG A 47 10.09 -15.84 -2.79
CA ARG A 47 10.66 -15.20 -3.98
C ARG A 47 11.06 -16.22 -5.06
N GLU A 48 11.80 -17.26 -4.68
CA GLU A 48 12.23 -18.33 -5.60
C GLU A 48 11.03 -19.10 -6.18
N ALA A 49 9.98 -19.33 -5.37
CA ALA A 49 8.73 -19.92 -5.85
C ALA A 49 8.01 -19.03 -6.86
N LEU A 50 7.99 -17.71 -6.64
CA LEU A 50 7.41 -16.76 -7.59
C LEU A 50 8.22 -16.68 -8.90
N GLU A 51 9.54 -16.66 -8.85
CA GLU A 51 10.41 -16.71 -10.04
C GLU A 51 10.15 -17.97 -10.89
N THR A 52 10.04 -19.12 -10.22
CA THR A 52 9.73 -20.39 -10.87
C THR A 52 8.34 -20.34 -11.53
N ALA A 53 7.33 -19.87 -10.79
CA ALA A 53 5.96 -19.77 -11.31
C ALA A 53 5.81 -18.76 -12.46
N ILE A 54 6.60 -17.69 -12.49
CA ILE A 54 6.68 -16.75 -13.62
C ILE A 54 7.19 -17.47 -14.87
N THR A 55 8.26 -18.25 -14.72
CA THR A 55 8.88 -19.00 -15.82
C THR A 55 7.94 -20.08 -16.36
N GLU A 56 7.27 -20.82 -15.48
CA GLU A 56 6.31 -21.85 -15.86
C GLU A 56 5.05 -21.28 -16.54
N ALA A 57 4.56 -20.12 -16.08
CA ALA A 57 3.42 -19.44 -16.67
C ALA A 57 3.71 -18.79 -18.04
N ALA A 58 4.98 -18.73 -18.47
CA ALA A 58 5.36 -18.21 -19.79
C ALA A 58 4.69 -18.98 -20.95
N GLY A 59 4.35 -20.25 -20.73
CA GLY A 59 3.63 -21.07 -21.70
C GLY A 59 2.13 -20.75 -21.84
N GLY A 60 1.58 -19.80 -21.07
CA GLY A 60 0.19 -19.32 -21.21
C GLY A 60 -0.90 -20.28 -20.72
N ASP A 61 -0.54 -21.42 -20.12
CA ASP A 61 -1.50 -22.37 -19.55
C ASP A 61 -2.24 -21.74 -18.36
N HIS A 62 -3.58 -21.77 -18.40
CA HIS A 62 -4.44 -21.22 -17.35
C HIS A 62 -4.11 -21.79 -15.96
N ALA A 63 -3.76 -23.07 -15.85
CA ALA A 63 -3.40 -23.69 -14.57
C ALA A 63 -2.11 -23.07 -14.00
N LYS A 64 -1.13 -22.79 -14.87
CA LYS A 64 0.16 -22.19 -14.49
C LYS A 64 0.02 -20.70 -14.18
N VAL A 65 -0.82 -19.99 -14.93
CA VAL A 65 -1.18 -18.59 -14.63
C VAL A 65 -1.83 -18.48 -13.24
N PHE A 66 -2.73 -19.40 -12.90
CA PHE A 66 -3.33 -19.46 -11.56
C PHE A 66 -2.29 -19.77 -10.47
N ALA A 67 -1.38 -20.72 -10.72
CA ALA A 67 -0.28 -21.02 -9.80
C ALA A 67 0.62 -19.80 -9.55
N ARG A 68 0.93 -19.01 -10.59
CA ARG A 68 1.66 -17.74 -10.47
C ARG A 68 0.92 -16.74 -9.61
N GLN A 69 -0.38 -16.54 -9.83
CA GLN A 69 -1.19 -15.61 -9.00
C GLN A 69 -1.21 -16.03 -7.53
N LYS A 70 -1.27 -17.35 -7.25
CA LYS A 70 -1.20 -17.88 -5.89
C LYS A 70 0.17 -17.61 -5.24
N ALA A 71 1.26 -17.83 -5.98
CA ALA A 71 2.61 -17.53 -5.51
C ALA A 71 2.78 -16.02 -5.26
N GLU A 72 2.22 -15.18 -6.12
CA GLU A 72 2.23 -13.73 -6.00
C GLU A 72 1.51 -13.27 -4.72
N ALA A 73 0.32 -13.82 -4.45
CA ALA A 73 -0.43 -13.53 -3.22
C ALA A 73 0.33 -13.97 -1.96
N ALA A 74 1.09 -15.07 -2.02
CA ALA A 74 1.90 -15.54 -0.90
C ALA A 74 3.08 -14.59 -0.61
N VAL A 75 3.78 -14.11 -1.65
CA VAL A 75 4.85 -13.12 -1.50
C VAL A 75 4.30 -11.79 -1.00
N ASP A 76 3.13 -11.37 -1.50
CA ASP A 76 2.45 -10.16 -1.04
C ASP A 76 2.14 -10.23 0.47
N ASP A 77 1.58 -11.35 0.95
CA ASP A 77 1.30 -11.55 2.37
C ASP A 77 2.59 -11.52 3.22
N LEU A 78 3.66 -12.17 2.77
CA LEU A 78 4.96 -12.13 3.44
C LEU A 78 5.52 -10.71 3.54
N LEU A 79 5.46 -9.93 2.45
CA LEU A 79 5.93 -8.54 2.43
C LEU A 79 5.08 -7.63 3.31
N VAL A 80 3.76 -7.83 3.36
CA VAL A 80 2.86 -7.07 4.26
C VAL A 80 3.16 -7.40 5.72
N ARG A 81 3.30 -8.69 6.07
CA ARG A 81 3.66 -9.10 7.44
C ARG A 81 5.00 -8.52 7.87
N MET A 82 5.98 -8.52 6.98
CA MET A 82 7.28 -7.91 7.25
C MET A 82 7.16 -6.39 7.46
N ALA A 83 6.40 -5.69 6.62
CA ALA A 83 6.15 -4.26 6.80
C ALA A 83 5.45 -3.94 8.13
N LEU A 84 4.50 -4.78 8.57
CA LEU A 84 3.85 -4.65 9.87
C LEU A 84 4.83 -4.86 11.03
N TYR A 85 5.69 -5.89 10.94
CA TYR A 85 6.74 -6.13 11.92
C TYR A 85 7.70 -4.94 12.01
N VAL A 86 8.19 -4.44 10.86
CA VAL A 86 9.06 -3.26 10.82
C VAL A 86 8.37 -2.04 11.43
N SER A 87 7.09 -1.82 11.13
CA SER A 87 6.31 -0.71 11.70
C SER A 87 6.19 -0.81 13.22
N ASN A 88 6.00 -2.03 13.75
CA ASN A 88 5.87 -2.28 15.17
C ASN A 88 7.20 -2.07 15.91
N THR A 89 8.29 -2.63 15.37
CA THR A 89 9.63 -2.55 15.98
C THR A 89 10.24 -1.15 15.86
N ALA A 90 9.99 -0.43 14.75
CA ALA A 90 10.48 0.92 14.58
C ALA A 90 9.75 1.96 15.44
N ALA A 91 8.55 1.66 15.97
CA ALA A 91 7.77 2.55 16.83
C ALA A 91 7.59 4.00 16.30
N GLY A 92 7.64 4.18 14.97
CA GLY A 92 7.55 5.50 14.31
C GLY A 92 8.90 6.15 13.96
N ASP A 93 10.02 5.49 14.22
CA ASP A 93 11.36 5.92 13.79
C ASP A 93 11.53 5.71 12.27
N GLU A 94 11.60 6.82 11.56
CA GLU A 94 11.62 6.86 10.11
C GLU A 94 12.93 6.33 9.53
N LEU A 95 14.04 6.57 10.22
CA LEU A 95 15.36 6.14 9.77
C LEU A 95 15.45 4.62 9.82
N LYS A 96 14.89 4.01 10.87
CA LYS A 96 14.79 2.55 10.99
C LYS A 96 13.91 1.96 9.90
N ILE A 97 12.77 2.56 9.59
CA ILE A 97 11.92 2.09 8.48
C ILE A 97 12.66 2.21 7.14
N LEU A 98 13.30 3.35 6.86
CA LEU A 98 14.01 3.56 5.60
C LEU A 98 15.22 2.61 5.44
N SER A 99 15.87 2.24 6.55
CA SER A 99 16.98 1.29 6.55
C SER A 99 16.62 -0.10 6.02
N THR A 100 15.34 -0.50 6.15
CA THR A 100 14.84 -1.83 5.74
C THR A 100 14.46 -1.94 4.26
N GLY A 101 14.50 -0.84 3.50
CA GLY A 101 14.09 -0.82 2.09
C GLY A 101 12.58 -0.69 1.86
N PHE A 102 11.79 -0.56 2.93
CA PHE A 102 10.38 -0.18 2.86
C PHE A 102 10.22 1.34 2.72
N GLU A 103 9.13 1.75 2.06
CA GLU A 103 8.76 3.16 1.95
C GLU A 103 7.94 3.58 3.16
N LEU A 104 7.94 4.88 3.50
CA LEU A 104 7.01 5.40 4.50
C LEU A 104 5.60 5.51 3.93
N ARG A 105 4.61 5.05 4.70
CA ARG A 105 3.19 5.27 4.38
C ARG A 105 2.86 6.75 4.56
N LYS A 106 2.31 7.38 3.53
CA LYS A 106 1.79 8.76 3.60
C LYS A 106 0.69 8.84 4.66
N GLN A 107 0.83 9.77 5.60
CA GLN A 107 -0.22 10.05 6.58
C GLN A 107 -1.34 10.85 5.88
N PRO A 108 -2.62 10.50 6.08
CA PRO A 108 -3.71 11.37 5.66
C PRO A 108 -3.59 12.67 6.44
N GLU A 109 -3.34 13.77 5.72
CA GLU A 109 -3.44 15.11 6.29
C GLU A 109 -4.91 15.39 6.58
N PRO A 110 -5.24 16.01 7.73
CA PRO A 110 -6.60 16.45 7.99
C PRO A 110 -7.04 17.36 6.84
N ILE A 111 -8.05 16.95 6.08
CA ILE A 111 -8.76 17.89 5.23
C ILE A 111 -9.35 18.95 6.16
N GLY A 112 -8.99 20.21 5.94
CA GLY A 112 -9.45 21.33 6.76
C GLY A 112 -10.99 21.37 6.87
N PRO A 113 -11.54 22.15 7.81
CA PRO A 113 -12.98 22.22 8.02
C PRO A 113 -13.71 22.47 6.70
N LEU A 114 -14.60 21.55 6.34
CA LEU A 114 -15.41 21.67 5.14
C LEU A 114 -16.30 22.90 5.27
N HIS A 115 -16.07 23.91 4.44
CA HIS A 115 -16.90 25.11 4.45
C HIS A 115 -18.35 24.74 4.09
N ALA A 116 -19.32 25.41 4.72
CA ALA A 116 -20.73 25.21 4.40
C ALA A 116 -21.01 25.49 2.92
N PRO A 117 -21.90 24.72 2.26
CA PRO A 117 -22.28 24.96 0.87
C PRO A 117 -22.84 26.37 0.70
N THR A 118 -22.29 27.11 -0.26
CA THR A 118 -22.77 28.45 -0.63
C THR A 118 -24.00 28.32 -1.55
N ASP A 119 -24.89 29.32 -1.52
CA ASP A 119 -26.09 29.41 -2.35
C ASP A 119 -27.08 28.24 -2.16
N PHE A 120 -27.52 28.01 -0.92
CA PHE A 120 -28.64 27.12 -0.63
C PHE A 120 -29.96 27.80 -1.02
N GLU A 121 -30.58 27.33 -2.09
CA GLU A 121 -31.88 27.80 -2.58
C GLU A 121 -32.93 26.70 -2.50
N ALA A 122 -34.11 27.05 -1.99
CA ALA A 122 -35.30 26.22 -2.06
C ALA A 122 -36.23 26.78 -3.13
N ARG A 123 -36.58 25.99 -4.15
CA ARG A 123 -37.55 26.35 -5.18
C ARG A 123 -38.76 25.44 -5.10
N THR A 124 -39.94 25.95 -5.42
CA THR A 124 -41.11 25.10 -5.63
C THR A 124 -40.81 24.12 -6.76
N GLY A 125 -40.88 22.83 -6.47
CA GLY A 125 -40.60 21.79 -7.45
C GLY A 125 -41.72 21.68 -8.47
N ALA A 126 -41.45 20.93 -9.55
CA ALA A 126 -42.38 20.78 -10.66
C ALA A 126 -43.71 20.08 -10.31
N LEU A 127 -43.80 19.47 -9.12
CA LEU A 127 -44.98 18.77 -8.64
C LEU A 127 -45.64 19.56 -7.49
N PRO A 128 -46.98 19.59 -7.42
CA PRO A 128 -47.67 20.21 -6.30
C PRO A 128 -47.29 19.48 -5.00
N GLY A 129 -46.71 20.24 -4.06
CA GLY A 129 -46.23 19.74 -2.78
C GLY A 129 -44.74 19.37 -2.72
N SER A 130 -43.96 19.54 -3.80
CA SER A 130 -42.51 19.31 -3.78
C SER A 130 -41.70 20.62 -3.69
N ILE A 131 -40.53 20.53 -3.07
CA ILE A 131 -39.54 21.62 -2.97
C ILE A 131 -38.20 21.06 -3.46
N ASP A 132 -37.63 21.70 -4.47
CA ASP A 132 -36.32 21.40 -5.01
C ASP A 132 -35.27 22.22 -4.25
N LEU A 133 -34.37 21.52 -3.56
CA LEU A 133 -33.23 22.13 -2.88
C LEU A 133 -32.02 22.10 -3.79
N ARG A 134 -31.43 23.26 -4.06
CA ARG A 134 -30.18 23.40 -4.81
C ARG A 134 -29.13 24.06 -3.94
N CYS A 135 -27.91 23.55 -4.01
CA CYS A 135 -26.74 24.20 -3.42
C CYS A 135 -25.55 24.05 -4.36
N LYS A 136 -24.60 24.99 -4.30
CA LYS A 136 -23.34 24.84 -5.04
C LYS A 136 -22.47 23.79 -4.35
N PRO A 137 -21.82 22.90 -5.11
CA PRO A 137 -20.95 21.88 -4.53
C PRO A 137 -19.76 22.56 -3.84
N VAL A 138 -19.49 22.14 -2.59
CA VAL A 138 -18.33 22.62 -1.83
C VAL A 138 -17.07 22.07 -2.48
N LYS A 139 -16.17 22.96 -2.90
CA LYS A 139 -14.83 22.58 -3.35
C LYS A 139 -13.94 22.44 -2.12
N VAL A 140 -13.28 21.29 -1.99
CA VAL A 140 -12.18 21.15 -1.04
C VAL A 140 -11.04 22.06 -1.49
N LEU A 141 -10.60 22.99 -0.62
CA LEU A 141 -9.37 23.74 -0.84
C LEU A 141 -8.22 22.78 -0.55
N THR A 142 -7.51 22.32 -1.59
CA THR A 142 -6.23 21.65 -1.41
C THR A 142 -5.25 22.67 -0.86
N THR A 143 -5.00 22.64 0.45
CA THR A 143 -3.90 23.41 1.04
C THR A 143 -2.59 22.82 0.51
N THR A 144 -2.02 23.46 -0.51
CA THR A 144 -0.68 23.17 -0.98
C THR A 144 0.29 23.54 0.14
N SER A 145 0.69 22.55 0.95
CA SER A 145 1.78 22.69 1.92
C SER A 145 3.10 22.80 1.16
N SER A 146 3.49 24.03 0.81
CA SER A 146 4.86 24.38 0.46
C SER A 146 5.60 24.79 1.73
N SER A 147 6.42 23.89 2.27
CA SER A 147 7.56 24.17 3.17
C SER A 147 8.43 22.94 3.29
#